data_AF-A0AAE0SGL4-F1
#
_entry.id   AF-A0AAE0SGL4-F1
#
_cell.length_a   1.000
_cell.length_b   1.000
_cell.length_c   1.000
_cell.angle_alpha   90.00
_cell.angle_beta   90.00
_cell.angle_gamma   90.00
#
_symmetry.space_group_name_H-M   'P 1'
#
loop_
_entity.id
_entity.type
_entity.pdbx_description
1 polymer ?
#
loop_
_entity_poly.entity_id
_entity_poly.type
_entity_poly.pdbx_seq_one_letter_code
_entity_poly.pdbx_strand_id
1 'polypeptide(L)'
;MLFDGLALGLQKEDSKVVQLLGALAVHRSFVAFSIGSKLVETIQSMAIVMGFLTLFFVVSPLGLIVGIVITSTNETGNLSKDLASAILQGIATGTFMYVTFFEVLFKEFPGTRDLRKTVALVVGFVVIAAVKFLDNIRGADKIEVRD
;
A
#
# COMPACT_ATOMS: atom_id res chain seq x y z
N MET A 1 2.98 -2.44 -6.47
CA MET A 1 2.66 -1.08 -6.96
C MET A 1 2.40 -1.05 -8.46
N LEU A 2 3.27 -1.60 -9.32
CA LEU A 2 2.98 -1.75 -10.76
C LEU A 2 1.76 -2.67 -11.00
N PHE A 3 1.78 -3.89 -10.45
CA PHE A 3 0.65 -4.83 -10.49
C PHE A 3 -0.60 -4.33 -9.74
N ASP A 4 -0.38 -3.46 -8.76
CA ASP A 4 -1.43 -2.86 -7.94
C ASP A 4 -2.15 -1.74 -8.70
N GLY A 5 -1.39 -0.90 -9.43
CA GLY A 5 -1.94 0.05 -10.41
C GLY A 5 -2.62 -0.65 -11.57
N LEU A 6 -2.07 -1.78 -12.05
CA LEU A 6 -2.67 -2.60 -13.09
C LEU A 6 -4.02 -3.18 -12.62
N ALA A 7 -4.06 -3.71 -11.39
CA ALA A 7 -5.26 -4.24 -10.76
C ALA A 7 -6.35 -3.15 -10.57
N LEU A 8 -5.96 -1.96 -10.14
CA LEU A 8 -6.85 -0.80 -9.99
C LEU A 8 -7.36 -0.28 -11.35
N GLY A 9 -6.51 -0.23 -12.37
CA GLY A 9 -6.92 0.18 -13.72
C GLY A 9 -7.83 -0.85 -14.41
N LEU A 10 -7.91 -2.07 -13.86
CA LEU A 10 -8.80 -3.13 -14.34
C LEU A 10 -10.22 -3.04 -13.75
N GLN A 11 -10.41 -2.27 -12.68
CA GLN A 11 -11.73 -2.02 -12.06
C GLN A 11 -12.49 -0.91 -12.82
N LYS A 12 -13.78 -1.18 -13.12
CA LYS A 12 -14.67 -0.24 -13.82
C LYS A 12 -15.43 0.73 -12.90
N GLU A 13 -15.40 0.51 -11.58
CA GLU A 13 -16.25 1.27 -10.65
C GLU A 13 -15.52 2.52 -10.14
N ASP A 14 -15.71 3.65 -10.82
CA ASP A 14 -15.00 4.92 -10.58
C ASP A 14 -15.01 5.34 -9.10
N SER A 15 -16.12 5.11 -8.40
CA SER A 15 -16.25 5.45 -6.97
C SER A 15 -15.35 4.59 -6.08
N LYS A 16 -15.17 3.30 -6.36
CA LYS A 16 -14.25 2.43 -5.60
C LYS A 16 -12.80 2.69 -5.97
N VAL A 17 -12.53 2.94 -7.24
CA VAL A 17 -11.16 3.21 -7.73
C VAL A 17 -10.59 4.44 -7.05
N VAL A 18 -11.34 5.56 -6.97
CA VAL A 18 -10.86 6.78 -6.30
C VAL A 18 -10.62 6.56 -4.80
N GLN A 19 -11.52 5.82 -4.14
CA GLN A 19 -11.40 5.53 -2.70
C GLN A 19 -10.19 4.66 -2.38
N LEU A 20 -9.96 3.61 -3.18
CA LEU A 20 -8.79 2.74 -3.09
C LEU A 20 -7.52 3.52 -3.44
N LEU A 21 -7.54 4.33 -4.49
CA LEU A 21 -6.39 5.11 -4.91
C LEU A 21 -5.98 6.12 -3.83
N GLY A 22 -6.93 6.75 -3.14
CA GLY A 22 -6.67 7.60 -1.98
C GLY A 22 -6.06 6.83 -0.80
N ALA A 23 -6.65 5.69 -0.44
CA ALA A 23 -6.14 4.84 0.64
C ALA A 23 -4.71 4.36 0.36
N LEU A 24 -4.43 3.91 -0.86
CA LEU A 24 -3.11 3.47 -1.26
C LEU A 24 -2.13 4.63 -1.42
N ALA A 25 -2.55 5.82 -1.84
CA ALA A 25 -1.67 6.99 -1.93
C ALA A 25 -1.08 7.35 -0.57
N VAL A 26 -1.91 7.43 0.47
CA VAL A 26 -1.46 7.70 1.85
C VAL A 26 -0.49 6.61 2.29
N HIS A 27 -0.86 5.35 2.10
CA HIS A 27 -0.04 4.21 2.49
C HIS A 27 1.33 4.21 1.79
N ARG A 28 1.37 4.50 0.48
CA ARG A 28 2.58 4.53 -0.34
C ARG A 28 3.53 5.68 0.04
N SER A 29 3.01 6.81 0.50
CA SER A 29 3.81 7.91 1.03
C SER A 29 4.53 7.54 2.33
N PHE A 30 3.87 6.83 3.24
CA PHE A 30 4.51 6.34 4.47
C PHE A 30 5.64 5.34 4.19
N VAL A 31 5.44 4.47 3.20
CA VAL A 31 6.44 3.49 2.77
C VAL A 31 7.65 4.17 2.14
N ALA A 32 7.42 5.11 1.21
CA ALA A 32 8.48 5.88 0.58
C ALA A 32 9.28 6.71 1.59
N PHE A 33 8.60 7.30 2.58
CA PHE A 33 9.24 8.01 3.68
C PHE A 33 10.11 7.09 4.54
N SER A 34 9.60 5.92 4.91
CA SER A 34 10.34 4.95 5.74
C SER A 34 11.59 4.43 5.04
N ILE A 35 11.48 4.10 3.75
CA ILE A 35 12.63 3.66 2.93
C ILE A 35 13.60 4.83 2.72
N GLY A 36 13.09 6.03 2.45
CA GLY A 36 13.90 7.25 2.30
C GLY A 36 14.72 7.56 3.54
N SER A 37 14.11 7.46 4.73
CA SER A 37 14.79 7.67 6.01
C SER A 37 15.92 6.66 6.24
N LYS A 38 15.69 5.37 5.93
CA LYS A 38 16.73 4.32 6.03
C LYS A 38 17.86 4.49 5.02
N LEU A 39 17.53 4.98 3.83
CA LEU A 39 18.50 5.19 2.76
C LEU A 39 19.37 6.43 3.02
N VAL A 40 18.82 7.47 3.66
CA VAL A 40 19.59 8.65 4.08
C VAL A 40 20.64 8.32 5.15
N GLU A 41 20.33 7.39 6.06
CA GLU A 41 21.28 6.92 7.07
C GLU A 41 22.35 5.99 6.47
N THR A 42 22.01 5.20 5.46
CA THR A 42 22.90 4.16 4.92
C THR A 42 23.75 4.62 3.73
N ILE A 43 23.26 5.57 2.91
CA ILE A 43 23.90 6.01 1.67
C ILE A 43 24.18 7.52 1.73
N GLN A 44 25.47 7.89 1.73
CA GLN A 44 25.97 9.27 1.74
C GLN A 44 25.57 10.13 0.52
N SER A 45 24.94 9.53 -0.50
CA SER A 45 24.50 10.18 -1.72
C SER A 45 22.98 10.40 -1.72
N MET A 46 22.56 11.60 -1.29
CA MET A 46 21.17 12.09 -1.39
C MET A 46 20.61 11.97 -2.83
N ALA A 47 21.47 12.06 -3.84
CA ALA A 47 21.07 11.95 -5.25
C ALA A 47 20.55 10.55 -5.61
N ILE A 48 21.16 9.49 -5.07
CA ILE A 48 20.70 8.11 -5.29
C ILE A 48 19.36 7.88 -4.59
N VAL A 49 19.19 8.44 -3.38
CA VAL A 49 17.93 8.36 -2.62
C VAL A 49 16.79 9.02 -3.39
N MET A 50 17.00 10.25 -3.87
CA MET A 50 16.03 10.94 -4.72
C MET A 50 15.73 10.17 -6.01
N GLY A 51 16.74 9.55 -6.64
CA GLY A 51 16.57 8.70 -7.82
C GLY A 51 15.65 7.49 -7.58
N PHE A 52 15.83 6.78 -6.47
CA PHE A 52 14.96 5.65 -6.12
C PHE A 52 13.54 6.08 -5.75
N LEU A 53 13.37 7.17 -5.00
CA LEU A 53 12.06 7.72 -4.65
C LEU A 53 11.28 8.19 -5.89
N THR A 54 11.96 8.87 -6.80
CA THR A 54 11.33 9.32 -8.06
C THR A 54 10.94 8.15 -8.95
N LEU A 55 11.80 7.14 -9.09
CA LEU A 55 11.46 5.91 -9.82
C LEU A 55 10.25 5.20 -9.21
N PHE A 56 10.19 5.12 -7.87
CA PHE A 56 9.08 4.52 -7.14
C PHE A 56 7.76 5.26 -7.39
N PHE A 57 7.83 6.60 -7.44
CA PHE A 57 6.67 7.45 -7.72
C PHE A 57 6.18 7.32 -9.16
N VAL A 58 7.07 7.13 -10.15
CA VAL A 58 6.74 6.99 -11.58
C VAL A 58 6.20 5.61 -11.94
N VAL A 59 6.70 4.55 -11.29
CA VAL A 59 6.16 3.17 -11.41
C VAL A 59 4.69 3.09 -10.95
N SER A 60 4.38 3.86 -9.90
CA SER A 60 3.08 4.42 -9.49
C SER A 60 1.98 4.52 -10.58
N PRO A 61 1.95 5.66 -11.31
CA PRO A 61 0.98 5.97 -12.34
C PRO A 61 1.17 5.15 -13.61
N LEU A 62 2.38 4.67 -13.93
CA LEU A 62 2.59 3.82 -15.11
C LEU A 62 1.75 2.54 -15.06
N GLY A 63 1.72 1.85 -13.92
CA GLY A 63 0.89 0.65 -13.76
C GLY A 63 -0.61 0.94 -13.91
N LEU A 64 -1.07 2.09 -13.41
CA LEU A 64 -2.45 2.55 -13.54
C LEU A 64 -2.82 2.87 -14.99
N ILE A 65 -1.98 3.64 -15.69
CA ILE A 65 -2.21 4.02 -17.09
C ILE A 65 -2.28 2.77 -17.97
N VAL A 66 -1.34 1.84 -17.80
CA VAL A 66 -1.35 0.57 -18.54
C VAL A 66 -2.61 -0.23 -18.23
N GLY A 67 -3.05 -0.29 -16.96
CA GLY A 67 -4.30 -0.94 -16.57
C GLY A 67 -5.52 -0.35 -17.26
N ILE A 68 -5.64 0.98 -17.29
CA ILE A 68 -6.75 1.68 -17.96
C ILE A 68 -6.76 1.41 -19.47
N VAL A 69 -5.60 1.41 -20.12
CA VAL A 69 -5.46 1.13 -21.56
C VAL A 69 -5.87 -0.31 -21.92
N ILE A 70 -5.54 -1.28 -21.07
CA ILE A 70 -5.94 -2.69 -21.28
C ILE A 70 -7.46 -2.84 -21.08
N THR A 71 -8.03 -2.12 -20.12
CA THR A 71 -9.48 -2.15 -19.82
C THR A 71 -10.33 -1.51 -20.91
N SER A 72 -9.83 -0.45 -21.55
CA SER A 72 -10.53 0.25 -22.64
C SER A 72 -10.52 -0.51 -23.96
N THR A 73 -9.58 -1.45 -24.14
CA THR A 73 -9.42 -2.23 -25.37
C THR A 73 -10.09 -3.60 -25.34
N ASN A 74 -10.41 -4.14 -24.16
CA ASN A 74 -10.96 -5.49 -24.00
C ASN A 74 -12.31 -5.47 -23.27
N GLU A 75 -13.40 -5.84 -23.94
CA GLU A 75 -14.73 -6.04 -23.33
C GLU A 75 -14.91 -7.44 -22.70
N THR A 76 -13.84 -8.04 -22.21
CA THR A 76 -13.91 -9.35 -21.55
C THR A 76 -14.71 -9.24 -20.24
N GLY A 77 -15.57 -10.24 -19.98
CA GLY A 77 -16.58 -10.23 -18.91
C GLY A 77 -16.07 -9.84 -17.52
N ASN A 78 -16.94 -9.15 -16.77
CA ASN A 78 -16.64 -8.49 -15.49
C ASN A 78 -15.96 -9.42 -14.45
N LEU A 79 -16.37 -10.70 -14.39
CA LEU A 79 -15.87 -11.66 -13.40
C LEU A 79 -14.38 -12.00 -13.58
N SER A 80 -13.91 -12.12 -14.83
CA SER A 80 -12.52 -12.46 -15.13
C SER A 80 -11.56 -11.33 -14.80
N LYS A 81 -12.01 -10.08 -14.96
CA LYS A 81 -11.27 -8.86 -14.63
C LYS A 81 -11.09 -8.70 -13.14
N ASP A 82 -12.16 -8.92 -12.36
CA ASP A 82 -12.09 -8.86 -10.90
C ASP A 82 -11.17 -9.94 -10.32
N LEU A 83 -11.24 -11.17 -10.85
CA LEU A 83 -10.35 -12.25 -10.41
C LEU A 83 -8.88 -11.96 -10.74
N ALA A 84 -8.59 -11.46 -11.94
CA ALA A 84 -7.24 -11.07 -12.32
C ALA A 84 -6.72 -9.92 -11.44
N SER A 85 -7.55 -8.91 -11.18
CA SER A 85 -7.25 -7.81 -10.27
C SER A 85 -6.93 -8.30 -8.85
N ALA A 86 -7.75 -9.22 -8.31
CA ALA A 86 -7.54 -9.81 -6.99
C ALA A 86 -6.21 -10.57 -6.88
N ILE A 87 -5.84 -11.37 -7.90
CA ILE A 87 -4.57 -12.10 -7.92
C ILE A 87 -3.38 -11.14 -8.00
N LEU A 88 -3.45 -10.15 -8.89
CA LEU A 88 -2.41 -9.13 -9.08
C LEU A 88 -2.20 -8.30 -7.80
N GLN A 89 -3.29 -7.90 -7.16
CA GLN A 89 -3.27 -7.17 -5.90
C GLN A 89 -2.73 -8.05 -4.75
N GLY A 90 -3.11 -9.34 -4.72
CA GLY A 90 -2.60 -10.30 -3.75
C GLY A 90 -1.08 -10.46 -3.81
N ILE A 91 -0.53 -10.63 -5.03
CA ILE A 91 0.92 -10.70 -5.24
C ILE A 91 1.60 -9.39 -4.84
N ALA A 92 1.06 -8.24 -5.25
CA ALA A 92 1.62 -6.95 -4.91
C ALA A 92 1.66 -6.70 -3.39
N THR A 93 0.58 -7.07 -2.69
CA THR A 93 0.47 -6.92 -1.24
C THR A 93 1.39 -7.90 -0.51
N GLY A 94 1.52 -9.14 -1.00
CA GLY A 94 2.42 -10.16 -0.44
C GLY A 94 3.89 -9.72 -0.49
N THR A 95 4.36 -9.19 -1.63
CA THR A 95 5.72 -8.67 -1.75
C THR A 95 5.95 -7.50 -0.81
N PHE A 96 4.99 -6.59 -0.71
CA PHE A 96 5.07 -5.45 0.22
C PHE A 96 5.18 -5.91 1.68
N MET A 97 4.39 -6.91 2.07
CA MET A 97 4.43 -7.49 3.41
C MET A 97 5.79 -8.13 3.69
N TYR A 98 6.32 -8.93 2.76
CA TYR A 98 7.65 -9.54 2.89
C TYR A 98 8.75 -8.51 3.14
N VAL A 99 8.84 -7.47 2.30
CA VAL A 99 9.84 -6.41 2.42
C VAL A 99 9.69 -5.66 3.75
N THR A 100 8.45 -5.32 4.13
CA THR A 100 8.19 -4.60 5.38
C THR A 100 8.60 -5.39 6.61
N PHE A 101 8.25 -6.67 6.69
CA PHE A 101 8.61 -7.49 7.84
C PHE A 101 10.09 -7.86 7.84
N PHE A 102 10.62 -8.44 6.76
CA PHE A 102 11.95 -9.03 6.79
C PHE A 102 13.08 -8.03 6.52
N GLU A 103 12.90 -7.09 5.61
CA GLU A 103 13.96 -6.14 5.25
C GLU A 103 13.93 -4.88 6.10
N VAL A 104 12.74 -4.41 6.49
CA VAL A 104 12.59 -3.17 7.28
C VAL A 104 12.51 -3.48 8.77
N LEU A 105 11.59 -4.37 9.19
CA LEU A 105 11.33 -4.62 10.61
C LEU A 105 12.42 -5.51 11.24
N PHE A 106 12.64 -6.72 10.71
CA PHE A 106 13.62 -7.66 11.27
C PHE A 106 15.06 -7.14 11.22
N LYS A 107 15.42 -6.38 10.18
CA LYS A 107 16.75 -5.75 10.06
C LYS A 107 17.02 -4.72 11.17
N GLU A 108 15.97 -4.14 11.75
CA GLU A 108 16.09 -3.17 12.86
C GLU A 108 16.15 -3.79 14.26
N PHE A 109 16.05 -5.12 14.36
CA PHE A 109 16.27 -5.90 15.58
C PHE A 109 17.60 -6.67 15.55
N PRO A 110 18.78 -6.02 15.43
CA PRO A 110 20.05 -6.74 15.50
C PRO A 110 20.35 -7.15 16.95
N GLY A 111 20.03 -8.40 17.30
CA GLY A 111 20.63 -9.19 18.39
C GLY A 111 20.47 -8.72 19.84
N THR A 112 20.11 -7.47 20.09
CA THR A 112 19.91 -6.90 21.43
C THR A 112 18.41 -6.75 21.64
N ARG A 113 17.88 -7.29 22.75
CA ARG A 113 16.45 -7.21 23.10
C ARG A 113 16.07 -5.76 23.41
N ASP A 114 15.91 -4.96 22.37
CA ASP A 114 15.53 -3.56 22.50
C ASP A 114 14.01 -3.48 22.70
N LEU A 115 13.59 -3.82 23.93
CA LEU A 115 12.18 -3.94 24.32
C LEU A 115 11.39 -2.67 23.99
N ARG A 116 12.04 -1.50 23.94
CA ARG A 116 11.42 -0.23 23.54
C ARG A 116 10.93 -0.26 22.09
N LYS A 117 11.70 -0.83 21.16
CA LYS A 117 11.30 -0.96 19.75
C LYS A 117 10.15 -1.95 19.59
N THR A 118 10.19 -3.06 20.31
CA THR A 118 9.10 -4.04 20.32
C THR A 118 7.81 -3.46 20.91
N VAL A 119 7.90 -2.72 22.02
CA VAL A 119 6.75 -2.05 22.62
C VAL A 119 6.22 -0.96 21.69
N ALA A 120 7.08 -0.16 21.06
CA ALA A 120 6.65 0.85 20.09
C ALA A 120 5.92 0.23 18.88
N LEU A 121 6.40 -0.91 18.38
CA LEU A 121 5.73 -1.68 17.32
C LEU A 121 4.35 -2.17 17.77
N VAL A 122 4.26 -2.80 18.94
CA VAL A 122 3.00 -3.32 19.51
C VAL A 122 2.01 -2.19 19.75
N VAL A 123 2.47 -1.06 20.29
CA VAL A 123 1.64 0.14 20.49
C VAL A 123 1.13 0.68 19.14
N GLY A 124 1.99 0.80 18.13
CA GLY A 124 1.58 1.21 16.78
C GLY A 124 0.51 0.28 16.19
N PHE A 125 0.66 -1.03 16.35
CA PHE A 125 -0.33 -2.02 15.92
C PHE A 125 -1.66 -1.88 16.68
N VAL A 126 -1.62 -1.74 18.01
CA VAL A 126 -2.80 -1.57 18.85
C VAL A 126 -3.54 -0.27 18.52
N VAL A 127 -2.84 0.83 18.27
CA VAL A 127 -3.45 2.10 17.86
C VAL A 127 -4.17 1.97 16.53
N ILE A 128 -3.54 1.36 15.52
CA ILE A 128 -4.18 1.14 14.21
C ILE A 128 -5.41 0.23 14.36
N ALA A 129 -5.32 -0.83 15.16
CA ALA A 129 -6.45 -1.71 15.46
C ALA A 129 -7.59 -0.99 16.18
N ALA A 130 -7.27 -0.13 17.16
CA ALA A 130 -8.26 0.66 17.88
C ALA A 130 -8.96 1.68 16.97
N VAL A 131 -8.21 2.36 16.09
CA VAL A 131 -8.77 3.28 15.10
C VAL A 131 -9.71 2.53 14.14
N LYS A 132 -9.28 1.37 13.62
CA LYS A 132 -10.13 0.52 12.77
C LYS A 132 -11.41 0.06 13.47
N PHE A 133 -11.31 -0.30 14.75
CA PHE A 133 -12.45 -0.72 15.56
C PHE A 133 -13.44 0.44 15.81
N LEU A 134 -12.93 1.63 16.12
CA LEU A 134 -13.74 2.85 16.26
C LEU A 134 -14.42 3.25 14.96
N ASP A 135 -13.72 3.18 13.82
CA ASP A 135 -14.30 3.42 12.50
C ASP A 135 -15.38 2.39 12.15
N ASN A 136 -15.18 1.12 12.51
CA ASN A 136 -16.19 0.08 12.30
C ASN A 136 -17.48 0.34 13.11
N ILE A 137 -17.34 0.79 14.36
CA ILE A 137 -18.48 1.16 15.21
C ILE A 137 -19.20 2.41 14.66
N ARG A 138 -18.44 3.44 14.25
CA ARG A 138 -19.03 4.63 13.60
C ARG A 138 -19.69 4.33 12.26
N GLY A 139 -19.19 3.33 11.53
CA GLY A 139 -19.79 2.83 10.31
C GLY A 139 -21.15 2.16 10.56
N ALA A 140 -21.28 1.40 11.65
CA ALA A 140 -22.54 0.77 12.05
C ALA A 140 -23.61 1.81 12.46
N ASP A 141 -23.22 2.86 13.19
CA ASP A 141 -24.12 3.94 13.61
C ASP A 141 -24.68 4.75 12.41
N LYS A 142 -23.90 4.90 11.33
CA LYS A 142 -24.36 5.56 10.09
C LYS A 142 -25.31 4.73 9.23
N ILE A 143 -25.37 3.41 9.43
CA ILE A 143 -26.29 2.52 8.72
C ILE A 143 -27.65 2.55 9.43
N GLU A 144 -27.67 2.55 10.76
CA GLU A 144 -28.90 2.54 11.56
C GLU A 144 -29.70 3.87 11.53
N VAL A 145 -29.03 5.01 11.28
CA VAL A 145 -29.70 6.32 11.14
C VAL A 145 -30.24 6.56 9.71
N ARG A 146 -29.98 5.65 8.77
CA ARG A 146 -30.40 5.76 7.36
C ARG A 146 -31.55 4.84 6.94
N ASP A 147 -32.05 4.02 7.88
CA ASP A 147 -33.24 3.17 7.71
C ASP A 147 -34.48 3.78 8.40
#